data_AF-N9R0U2-F1
#
_entry.id   AF-N9R0U2-F1
#
_cell.length_a   1.000
_cell.length_b   1.000
_cell.length_c   1.000
_cell.angle_alpha   90.00
_cell.angle_beta   90.00
_cell.angle_gamma   90.00
#
_symmetry.space_group_name_H-M   'P 1'
#
loop_
_entity.id
_entity.type
_entity.pdbx_description
1 polymer ?
#
loop_
_entity_poly.entity_id
_entity_poly.type
_entity_poly.pdbx_seq_one_letter_code
_entity_poly.pdbx_strand_id
1 'polypeptide(L)'
;MIAYKVIFGPITKKNREQAEWLVEDYLSALLHNGQVCGEYYLIVHQGLLCTYINLQGLDANLKEYHCKYGIERLKRITELFDCEPLWECIDDDVPEKNIHWQNATFLYLYTHMNDWQSPVCRGDNGHPIPIFLLSGEHQQREEIYFWQQEYKTYDQAWIHSSALEKVAYKQLATPDSELAKTGQKICKYIEDVTDIPTYYYVMRYWGRKKNEDARLCPACGQKWSIDTDAEVNVFYHFPFKCDPCRLVSHLAVSYEDERHAVIGEWRPSKN
;
A
#
# COMPACT_ATOMS: atom_id res chain seq x y z
N MET A 1 -8.21 0.74 9.67
CA MET A 1 -7.25 0.51 10.77
C MET A 1 -8.07 0.50 12.02
N ILE A 2 -7.97 -0.58 12.78
CA ILE A 2 -8.67 -0.76 14.05
C ILE A 2 -7.61 -1.20 15.04
N ALA A 3 -7.45 -0.46 16.14
CA ALA A 3 -6.43 -0.77 17.13
C ALA A 3 -6.81 -1.99 17.97
N TYR A 4 -5.90 -2.96 18.04
CA TYR A 4 -6.05 -4.17 18.85
C TYR A 4 -4.84 -4.37 19.76
N LYS A 5 -5.10 -4.91 20.96
CA LYS A 5 -4.11 -5.57 21.79
C LYS A 5 -4.28 -7.07 21.63
N VAL A 6 -3.20 -7.76 21.27
CA VAL A 6 -3.18 -9.22 21.16
C VAL A 6 -2.33 -9.79 22.27
N ILE A 7 -2.90 -10.70 23.05
CA ILE A 7 -2.24 -11.34 24.20
C ILE A 7 -1.95 -12.78 23.81
N PHE A 8 -0.67 -13.17 23.81
CA PHE A 8 -0.25 -14.50 23.38
C PHE A 8 -0.18 -15.49 24.53
N GLY A 9 0.45 -15.11 25.65
CA GLY A 9 0.57 -15.98 26.81
C GLY A 9 1.72 -15.59 27.74
N PRO A 10 1.89 -16.34 28.84
CA PRO A 10 2.91 -16.04 29.84
C PRO A 10 4.32 -16.32 29.33
N ILE A 11 5.25 -15.47 29.75
CA ILE A 11 6.68 -15.67 29.47
C ILE A 11 7.52 -15.74 30.74
N THR A 12 8.65 -16.41 30.63
CA THR A 12 9.70 -16.50 31.62
C THR A 12 11.00 -15.97 31.02
N LYS A 13 12.01 -15.71 31.85
CA LYS A 13 13.34 -15.33 31.36
C LYS A 13 13.97 -16.36 30.41
N LYS A 14 13.57 -17.64 30.48
CA LYS A 14 14.17 -18.72 29.70
C LYS A 14 13.56 -18.90 28.31
N ASN A 15 12.27 -18.60 28.13
CA ASN A 15 11.56 -18.78 26.86
C ASN A 15 11.24 -17.47 26.13
N ARG A 16 11.56 -16.31 26.73
CA ARG A 16 11.22 -14.99 26.18
C ARG A 16 11.69 -14.79 24.74
N GLU A 17 12.97 -15.02 24.46
CA GLU A 17 13.53 -14.78 23.12
C GLU A 17 12.87 -15.65 22.05
N GLN A 18 12.68 -16.95 22.34
CA GLN A 18 11.97 -17.86 21.46
C GLN A 18 10.51 -17.42 21.22
N ALA A 19 9.84 -16.97 22.29
CA ALA A 19 8.47 -16.49 22.23
C ALA A 19 8.34 -15.22 21.40
N GLU A 20 9.24 -14.25 21.60
CA GLU A 20 9.29 -13.01 20.82
C GLU A 20 9.52 -13.32 19.34
N TRP A 21 10.48 -14.18 19.01
CA TRP A 21 10.76 -14.56 17.63
C TRP A 21 9.56 -15.25 16.94
N LEU A 22 8.89 -16.18 17.62
CA LEU A 22 7.71 -16.84 17.05
C LEU A 22 6.54 -15.87 16.84
N VAL A 23 6.36 -14.92 17.77
CA VAL A 23 5.33 -13.89 17.63
C VAL A 23 5.65 -12.96 16.46
N GLU A 24 6.89 -12.50 16.32
CA GLU A 24 7.31 -11.68 15.19
C GLU A 24 7.15 -12.41 13.85
N ASP A 25 7.49 -13.70 13.78
CA ASP A 25 7.27 -14.52 12.58
C ASP A 25 5.77 -14.61 12.22
N TYR A 26 4.90 -14.77 13.23
CA TYR A 26 3.44 -14.72 13.04
C TYR A 26 2.96 -13.35 12.56
N LEU A 27 3.40 -12.26 13.18
CA LEU A 27 3.02 -10.90 12.82
C LEU A 27 3.49 -10.53 11.41
N SER A 28 4.69 -10.97 11.01
CA SER A 28 5.18 -10.82 9.63
C SER A 28 4.23 -11.48 8.63
N ALA A 29 3.74 -12.70 8.90
CA ALA A 29 2.78 -13.35 8.01
C ALA A 29 1.45 -12.58 7.91
N LEU A 30 0.96 -11.98 9.00
CA LEU A 30 -0.25 -11.16 8.98
C LEU A 30 -0.05 -9.83 8.23
N LEU A 31 1.11 -9.20 8.37
CA LEU A 31 1.50 -7.98 7.64
C LEU A 31 1.58 -8.26 6.13
N HIS A 32 2.31 -9.32 5.75
CA HIS A 32 2.49 -9.69 4.35
C HIS A 32 1.17 -10.13 3.69
N ASN A 33 0.26 -10.72 4.47
CA ASN A 33 -1.08 -11.07 3.99
C ASN A 33 -2.04 -9.85 3.95
N GLY A 34 -1.67 -8.73 4.58
CA GLY A 34 -2.44 -7.50 4.62
C GLY A 34 -3.57 -7.44 5.65
N GLN A 35 -3.60 -8.37 6.62
CA GLN A 35 -4.55 -8.35 7.73
C GLN A 35 -4.17 -7.30 8.77
N VAL A 36 -2.88 -7.15 9.04
CA VAL A 36 -2.28 -6.16 9.93
C VAL A 36 -1.60 -5.09 9.09
N CYS A 37 -1.51 -3.86 9.62
CA CYS A 37 -0.80 -2.78 8.96
C CYS A 37 -0.13 -1.80 9.94
N GLY A 38 0.75 -0.96 9.39
CA GLY A 38 1.52 0.01 10.17
C GLY A 38 2.56 -0.67 11.06
N GLU A 39 2.92 0.03 12.13
CA GLU A 39 3.87 -0.44 13.12
C GLU A 39 3.18 -1.27 14.21
N TYR A 40 3.98 -2.10 14.90
CA TYR A 40 3.53 -2.85 16.06
C TYR A 40 4.52 -2.74 17.22
N TYR A 41 4.02 -2.93 18.44
CA TYR A 41 4.85 -2.91 19.65
C TYR A 41 4.75 -4.23 20.39
N LEU A 42 5.81 -5.03 20.35
CA LEU A 42 5.92 -6.25 21.13
C LEU A 42 6.37 -5.92 22.56
N ILE A 43 5.55 -6.25 23.55
CA ILE A 43 5.77 -5.87 24.95
C ILE A 43 5.47 -7.01 25.91
N VAL A 44 5.97 -6.87 27.13
CA VAL A 44 5.62 -7.74 28.25
C VAL A 44 4.78 -6.95 29.24
N HIS A 45 3.51 -7.32 29.40
CA HIS A 45 2.59 -6.68 30.34
C HIS A 45 2.15 -7.71 31.38
N GLN A 46 2.45 -7.46 32.66
CA GLN A 46 2.09 -8.37 33.76
C GLN A 46 2.56 -9.83 33.54
N GLY A 47 3.73 -10.01 32.92
CA GLY A 47 4.29 -11.33 32.62
C GLY A 47 3.74 -12.00 31.37
N LEU A 48 2.80 -11.37 30.67
CA LEU A 48 2.23 -11.84 29.40
C LEU A 48 2.92 -11.14 28.23
N LEU A 49 3.29 -11.91 27.21
CA LEU A 49 3.73 -11.37 25.92
C LEU A 49 2.51 -10.87 25.15
N CYS A 50 2.53 -9.60 24.78
CA CYS A 50 1.44 -8.93 24.08
C CYS A 50 1.99 -8.09 22.92
N THR A 51 1.15 -7.80 21.93
CA THR A 51 1.43 -6.79 20.92
C THR A 51 0.28 -5.80 20.77
N TYR A 52 0.60 -4.57 20.37
CA TYR A 52 -0.36 -3.61 19.86
C TYR A 52 -0.22 -3.51 18.35
N ILE A 53 -1.33 -3.66 17.63
CA ILE A 53 -1.37 -3.73 16.17
C ILE A 53 -2.58 -2.97 15.63
N ASN A 54 -2.56 -2.67 14.34
CA ASN A 54 -3.72 -2.18 13.61
C ASN A 54 -4.23 -3.24 12.63
N LEU A 55 -5.52 -3.59 12.72
CA LEU A 55 -6.20 -4.45 11.74
C LEU A 55 -6.74 -3.64 10.56
N GLN A 56 -6.65 -4.21 9.36
CA GLN A 56 -7.14 -3.57 8.11
C GLN A 56 -8.64 -3.76 7.86
N GLY A 57 -9.39 -4.36 8.78
CA GLY A 57 -10.84 -4.50 8.68
C GLY A 57 -11.40 -5.12 9.95
N LEU A 58 -12.72 -5.03 10.10
CA LEU A 58 -13.43 -5.83 11.09
C LEU A 58 -13.16 -7.30 10.79
N ASP A 59 -12.97 -8.09 11.84
CA ASP A 59 -12.79 -9.54 11.74
C ASP A 59 -11.58 -9.99 10.90
N ALA A 60 -10.66 -9.09 10.56
CA ALA A 60 -9.44 -9.42 9.83
C ALA A 60 -8.54 -10.42 10.59
N ASN A 61 -8.79 -10.63 11.89
CA ASN A 61 -8.15 -11.65 12.73
C ASN A 61 -8.77 -13.04 12.60
N LEU A 62 -9.89 -13.22 11.91
CA LEU A 62 -10.51 -14.53 11.72
C LEU A 62 -9.57 -15.48 10.94
N LYS A 63 -9.61 -16.76 11.31
CA LYS A 63 -8.77 -17.81 10.72
C LYS A 63 -9.05 -18.03 9.23
N GLU A 64 -10.26 -17.76 8.76
CA GLU A 64 -10.61 -17.89 7.34
C GLU A 64 -9.85 -16.91 6.43
N TYR A 65 -9.40 -15.77 6.97
CA TYR A 65 -8.61 -14.78 6.25
C TYR A 65 -7.10 -15.02 6.37
N HIS A 66 -6.67 -15.95 7.21
CA HIS A 66 -5.25 -16.30 7.29
C HIS A 66 -4.81 -17.03 6.02
N CYS A 67 -3.63 -16.68 5.52
CA CYS A 67 -2.94 -17.52 4.56
C CYS A 67 -2.40 -18.80 5.22
N LYS A 68 -1.99 -19.78 4.39
CA LYS A 68 -1.37 -21.03 4.86
C LYS A 68 -0.22 -20.81 5.87
N TYR A 69 0.58 -19.78 5.63
CA TYR A 69 1.72 -19.39 6.46
C TYR A 69 1.28 -18.81 7.81
N GLY A 70 0.22 -17.99 7.82
CA GLY A 70 -0.37 -17.46 9.05
C GLY A 70 -0.94 -18.57 9.92
N ILE A 71 -1.65 -19.54 9.32
CA ILE A 71 -2.17 -20.72 10.04
C ILE A 71 -1.03 -21.56 10.63
N GLU A 72 0.02 -21.83 9.85
CA GLU A 72 1.18 -22.58 10.33
C GLU A 72 1.86 -21.91 11.52
N ARG A 73 2.08 -20.60 11.45
CA ARG A 73 2.73 -19.82 12.51
C ARG A 73 1.85 -19.68 13.75
N LEU A 74 0.54 -19.48 13.57
CA LEU A 74 -0.42 -19.49 14.66
C LEU A 74 -0.38 -20.83 15.42
N LYS A 75 -0.26 -21.95 14.71
CA LYS A 75 -0.13 -23.26 15.35
C LYS A 75 1.11 -23.34 16.26
N ARG A 76 2.26 -22.83 15.82
CA ARG A 76 3.50 -22.80 16.63
C ARG A 76 3.33 -21.93 17.89
N ILE A 77 2.61 -20.82 17.77
CA ILE A 77 2.25 -19.95 18.90
C ILE A 77 1.36 -20.72 19.89
N THR A 78 0.33 -21.39 19.40
CA THR A 78 -0.58 -22.19 20.24
C THR A 78 0.14 -23.36 20.91
N GLU A 79 1.07 -24.02 20.22
CA GLU A 79 1.91 -25.08 20.80
C GLU A 79 2.85 -24.55 21.89
N LEU A 80 3.35 -23.31 21.77
CA LEU A 80 4.23 -22.69 22.77
C LEU A 80 3.47 -22.26 24.04
N PHE A 81 2.30 -21.64 23.88
CA PHE A 81 1.56 -21.03 24.99
C PHE A 81 0.41 -21.90 25.53
N ASP A 82 0.11 -23.01 24.86
CA ASP A 82 -1.03 -23.90 25.16
C ASP A 82 -2.39 -23.17 25.11
N CYS A 83 -2.48 -22.12 24.31
CA CYS A 83 -3.70 -21.36 24.07
C CYS A 83 -3.66 -20.61 22.73
N GLU A 84 -4.84 -20.23 22.24
CA GLU A 84 -4.95 -19.28 21.13
C GLU A 84 -4.74 -17.85 21.63
N PRO A 85 -4.16 -16.95 20.81
CA PRO A 85 -4.03 -15.55 21.18
C PRO A 85 -5.39 -14.91 21.44
N LEU A 86 -5.49 -14.11 22.51
CA LEU A 86 -6.68 -13.31 22.80
C LEU A 86 -6.57 -11.96 22.10
N TRP A 87 -7.60 -11.60 21.34
CA TRP A 87 -7.68 -10.35 20.60
C TRP A 87 -8.64 -9.38 21.31
N GLU A 88 -8.09 -8.29 21.85
CA GLU A 88 -8.85 -7.23 22.51
C GLU A 88 -8.92 -6.00 21.60
N CYS A 89 -10.11 -5.64 21.11
CA CYS A 89 -10.31 -4.36 20.42
C CYS A 89 -10.16 -3.24 21.45
N ILE A 90 -9.26 -2.29 21.18
CA ILE A 90 -9.03 -1.12 22.04
C ILE A 90 -9.48 0.19 21.37
N ASP A 91 -9.96 0.09 20.13
CA ASP A 91 -10.57 1.19 19.38
C ASP A 91 -12.06 1.26 19.70
N ASP A 92 -12.50 2.38 20.29
CA ASP A 92 -13.87 2.59 20.75
C ASP A 92 -14.76 3.33 19.73
N ASP A 93 -14.18 3.78 18.61
CA ASP A 93 -14.89 4.47 17.52
C ASP A 93 -14.46 3.92 16.15
N VAL A 94 -14.87 2.68 15.84
CA VAL A 94 -14.59 2.05 14.54
C VAL A 94 -15.61 2.52 13.50
N PRO A 95 -15.22 3.35 12.51
CA PRO A 95 -16.14 3.77 11.47
C PRO A 95 -16.48 2.61 10.53
N GLU A 96 -17.73 2.58 10.07
CA GLU A 96 -18.14 1.66 9.00
C GLU A 96 -17.41 2.07 7.70
N LYS A 97 -16.53 1.19 7.21
CA LYS A 97 -15.79 1.39 5.96
C LYS A 97 -16.26 0.41 4.92
N ASN A 98 -16.56 0.91 3.71
CA ASN A 98 -16.73 0.04 2.56
C ASN A 98 -15.35 -0.52 2.15
N ILE A 99 -15.06 -1.73 2.60
CA ILE A 99 -13.79 -2.43 2.37
C ILE A 99 -13.78 -3.22 1.05
N HIS A 100 -14.87 -3.22 0.30
CA HIS A 100 -15.00 -3.97 -0.95
C HIS A 100 -14.85 -3.07 -2.17
N TRP A 101 -14.46 -3.66 -3.31
CA TRP A 101 -14.37 -2.98 -4.62
C TRP A 101 -15.65 -3.08 -5.45
N GLN A 102 -16.72 -3.66 -4.91
CA GLN A 102 -18.00 -3.76 -5.62
C GLN A 102 -18.46 -2.36 -6.05
N ASN A 103 -18.91 -2.25 -7.30
CA ASN A 103 -19.35 -1.01 -7.95
C ASN A 103 -18.26 0.06 -8.15
N ALA A 104 -16.99 -0.21 -7.85
CA ALA A 104 -15.90 0.71 -8.18
C ALA A 104 -15.76 0.80 -9.71
N THR A 105 -15.64 2.02 -10.24
CA THR A 105 -15.44 2.24 -11.69
C THR A 105 -14.01 1.93 -12.13
N PHE A 106 -13.05 2.11 -11.22
CA PHE A 106 -11.67 1.69 -11.36
C PHE A 106 -11.01 1.60 -9.97
N LEU A 107 -9.88 0.92 -9.89
CA LEU A 107 -8.99 0.93 -8.73
C LEU A 107 -7.67 1.63 -9.10
N TYR A 108 -6.93 2.08 -8.09
CA TYR A 108 -5.58 2.58 -8.31
C TYR A 108 -4.62 2.11 -7.21
N LEU A 109 -3.36 1.92 -7.58
CA LEU A 109 -2.28 1.56 -6.66
C LEU A 109 -1.48 2.82 -6.31
N TYR A 110 -1.53 3.22 -5.04
CA TYR A 110 -0.84 4.40 -4.52
C TYR A 110 -0.65 4.29 -3.00
N THR A 111 0.45 4.84 -2.51
CA THR A 111 0.70 5.06 -1.07
C THR A 111 1.56 6.32 -0.93
N HIS A 112 1.77 6.79 0.28
CA HIS A 112 2.81 7.78 0.58
C HIS A 112 3.55 7.40 1.87
N MET A 113 4.63 8.11 2.19
CA MET A 113 5.54 7.77 3.30
C MET A 113 4.86 7.59 4.67
N ASN A 114 3.74 8.28 4.89
CA ASN A 114 3.01 8.28 6.16
C ASN A 114 1.79 7.37 6.14
N ASP A 115 1.51 6.70 5.01
CA ASP A 115 0.36 5.83 4.91
C ASP A 115 0.67 4.45 5.53
N TRP A 116 -0.32 3.95 6.25
CA TRP A 116 -0.34 2.62 6.84
C TRP A 116 -1.45 1.77 6.25
N GLN A 117 -2.44 2.36 5.58
CA GLN A 117 -3.54 1.60 4.99
C GLN A 117 -3.07 0.84 3.76
N SER A 118 -3.92 -0.05 3.24
CA SER A 118 -3.69 -0.73 1.98
C SER A 118 -3.41 0.28 0.85
N PRO A 119 -2.42 0.01 -0.02
CA PRO A 119 -2.12 0.86 -1.17
C PRO A 119 -3.11 0.70 -2.33
N VAL A 120 -4.05 -0.23 -2.24
CA VAL A 120 -5.06 -0.47 -3.28
C VAL A 120 -6.30 0.36 -2.93
N CYS A 121 -6.60 1.36 -3.72
CA CYS A 121 -7.64 2.34 -3.42
C CYS A 121 -8.72 2.36 -4.51
N ARG A 122 -9.95 2.68 -4.11
CA ARG A 122 -11.05 2.86 -5.05
C ARG A 122 -10.97 4.20 -5.75
N GLY A 123 -11.17 4.22 -7.06
CA GLY A 123 -11.15 5.43 -7.87
C GLY A 123 -12.35 6.37 -7.71
N ASP A 124 -13.43 5.94 -7.05
CA ASP A 124 -14.66 6.71 -6.88
C ASP A 124 -14.72 7.52 -5.57
N ASN A 125 -14.05 7.04 -4.51
CA ASN A 125 -14.04 7.71 -3.19
C ASN A 125 -12.67 7.71 -2.49
N GLY A 126 -11.65 7.10 -3.11
CA GLY A 126 -10.29 7.02 -2.55
C GLY A 126 -10.13 6.09 -1.36
N HIS A 127 -11.18 5.36 -0.96
CA HIS A 127 -11.08 4.45 0.18
C HIS A 127 -10.17 3.26 -0.15
N PRO A 128 -9.28 2.87 0.78
CA PRO A 128 -8.43 1.71 0.61
C PRO A 128 -9.22 0.41 0.75
N ILE A 129 -8.82 -0.60 -0.01
CA ILE A 129 -9.34 -1.96 0.00
C ILE A 129 -8.32 -2.86 0.68
N PRO A 130 -8.67 -3.60 1.74
CA PRO A 130 -7.73 -4.49 2.43
C PRO A 130 -7.20 -5.59 1.51
N ILE A 131 -5.86 -5.74 1.48
CA ILE A 131 -5.16 -6.68 0.58
C ILE A 131 -5.57 -8.13 0.87
N PHE A 132 -5.87 -8.49 2.13
CA PHE A 132 -6.23 -9.85 2.53
C PHE A 132 -7.53 -10.36 1.88
N LEU A 133 -8.38 -9.45 1.39
CA LEU A 133 -9.61 -9.80 0.68
C LEU A 133 -9.36 -10.22 -0.78
N LEU A 134 -8.21 -9.86 -1.36
CA LEU A 134 -7.85 -10.24 -2.72
C LEU A 134 -7.59 -11.74 -2.81
N SER A 135 -8.33 -12.41 -3.70
CA SER A 135 -8.14 -13.83 -3.99
C SER A 135 -6.78 -14.07 -4.64
N GLY A 136 -6.24 -15.29 -4.52
CA GLY A 136 -4.92 -15.65 -5.05
C GLY A 136 -3.96 -16.20 -4.00
N GLU A 137 -2.72 -16.47 -4.40
CA GLU A 137 -1.69 -17.00 -3.50
C GLU A 137 -1.18 -15.92 -2.54
N HIS A 138 -0.55 -16.36 -1.45
CA HIS A 138 0.06 -15.44 -0.49
C HIS A 138 1.15 -14.56 -1.13
N GLN A 139 1.89 -15.11 -2.10
CA GLN A 139 3.01 -14.42 -2.75
C GLN A 139 2.58 -13.11 -3.40
N GLN A 140 1.42 -13.06 -4.07
CA GLN A 140 0.97 -11.82 -4.70
C GLN A 140 0.60 -10.75 -3.67
N ARG A 141 0.02 -11.14 -2.52
CA ARG A 141 -0.27 -10.20 -1.43
C ARG A 141 1.01 -9.70 -0.75
N GLU A 142 1.99 -10.58 -0.57
CA GLU A 142 3.31 -10.24 -0.05
C GLU A 142 4.07 -9.28 -1.00
N GLU A 143 3.96 -9.47 -2.31
CA GLU A 143 4.51 -8.54 -3.31
C GLU A 143 3.91 -7.14 -3.18
N ILE A 144 2.61 -7.01 -2.92
CA ILE A 144 1.95 -5.71 -2.67
C ILE A 144 2.52 -5.06 -1.41
N TYR A 145 2.69 -5.83 -0.34
CA TYR A 145 3.28 -5.33 0.91
C TYR A 145 4.70 -4.80 0.69
N PHE A 146 5.57 -5.55 0.05
CA PHE A 146 6.96 -5.11 -0.19
C PHE A 146 7.04 -3.93 -1.16
N TRP A 147 6.21 -3.91 -2.21
CA TRP A 147 6.10 -2.75 -3.09
C TRP A 147 5.70 -1.49 -2.31
N GLN A 148 4.77 -1.61 -1.35
CA GLN A 148 4.37 -0.48 -0.50
C GLN A 148 5.55 0.04 0.34
N GLN A 149 6.33 -0.86 0.95
CA GLN A 149 7.52 -0.47 1.73
C GLN A 149 8.57 0.22 0.86
N GLU A 150 8.81 -0.29 -0.34
CA GLU A 150 9.75 0.30 -1.30
C GLU A 150 9.29 1.68 -1.75
N TYR A 151 8.00 1.84 -2.10
CA TYR A 151 7.43 3.13 -2.44
C TYR A 151 7.61 4.14 -1.30
N LYS A 152 7.26 3.76 -0.07
CA LYS A 152 7.42 4.61 1.12
C LYS A 152 8.88 5.03 1.34
N THR A 153 9.81 4.12 1.12
CA THR A 153 11.25 4.39 1.23
C THR A 153 11.69 5.43 0.18
N TYR A 154 11.24 5.30 -1.07
CA TYR A 154 11.52 6.30 -2.10
C TYR A 154 10.86 7.64 -1.80
N ASP A 155 9.62 7.65 -1.33
CA ASP A 155 8.92 8.89 -0.97
C ASP A 155 9.62 9.62 0.19
N GLN A 156 10.07 8.89 1.22
CA GLN A 156 10.88 9.45 2.30
C GLN A 156 12.23 9.97 1.82
N ALA A 157 12.94 9.21 0.96
CA ALA A 157 14.21 9.64 0.41
C ALA A 157 14.05 10.86 -0.50
N TRP A 158 12.92 10.98 -1.21
CA TRP A 158 12.60 12.17 -1.98
C TRP A 158 12.41 13.39 -1.07
N ILE A 159 11.64 13.26 0.01
CA ILE A 159 11.28 14.40 0.86
C ILE A 159 12.41 14.80 1.83
N HIS A 160 13.12 13.83 2.40
CA HIS A 160 14.03 14.05 3.54
C HIS A 160 15.52 13.90 3.20
N SER A 161 15.89 13.58 1.96
CA SER A 161 17.29 13.38 1.59
C SER A 161 17.72 14.24 0.42
N SER A 162 18.59 15.22 0.68
CA SER A 162 19.16 16.08 -0.37
C SER A 162 19.91 15.27 -1.44
N ALA A 163 20.78 14.34 -1.05
CA ALA A 163 21.61 13.60 -1.99
C ALA A 163 20.82 12.57 -2.83
N LEU A 164 19.71 12.04 -2.28
CA LEU A 164 18.91 10.99 -2.92
C LEU A 164 17.63 11.51 -3.57
N GLU A 165 17.26 12.77 -3.34
CA GLU A 165 16.01 13.40 -3.80
C GLU A 165 15.68 13.06 -5.25
N LYS A 166 16.61 13.37 -6.16
CA LYS A 166 16.41 13.21 -7.60
C LYS A 166 16.33 11.75 -8.03
N VAL A 167 17.10 10.87 -7.40
CA VAL A 167 17.12 9.43 -7.72
C VAL A 167 15.81 8.80 -7.27
N ALA A 168 15.36 9.14 -6.07
CA ALA A 168 14.11 8.66 -5.49
C ALA A 168 12.89 9.17 -6.28
N TYR A 169 12.84 10.47 -6.58
CA TYR A 169 11.77 11.02 -7.42
C TYR A 169 11.69 10.37 -8.80
N LYS A 170 12.84 10.05 -9.41
CA LYS A 170 12.84 9.35 -10.70
C LYS A 170 12.13 7.99 -10.60
N GLN A 171 12.25 7.27 -9.50
CA GLN A 171 11.53 6.01 -9.29
C GLN A 171 10.01 6.23 -9.19
N LEU A 172 9.59 7.29 -8.50
CA LEU A 172 8.17 7.63 -8.28
C LEU A 172 7.47 8.20 -9.53
N ALA A 173 8.20 8.99 -10.33
CA ALA A 173 7.64 9.78 -11.43
C ALA A 173 7.82 9.18 -12.83
N THR A 174 8.61 8.10 -12.99
CA THR A 174 8.87 7.51 -14.31
C THR A 174 8.16 6.16 -14.45
N PRO A 175 7.31 5.96 -15.47
CA PRO A 175 6.52 4.73 -15.61
C PRO A 175 7.35 3.48 -15.97
N ASP A 176 8.61 3.64 -16.37
CA ASP A 176 9.54 2.54 -16.68
C ASP A 176 10.58 2.29 -15.57
N SER A 177 10.41 2.91 -14.41
CA SER A 177 11.25 2.66 -13.23
C SER A 177 11.04 1.25 -12.69
N GLU A 178 11.97 0.76 -11.86
CA GLU A 178 11.83 -0.59 -11.29
C GLU A 178 10.62 -0.65 -10.34
N LEU A 179 10.43 0.39 -9.52
CA LEU A 179 9.24 0.54 -8.67
C LEU A 179 7.95 0.51 -9.49
N ALA A 180 7.90 1.27 -10.59
CA ALA A 180 6.70 1.35 -11.44
C ALA A 180 6.43 0.05 -12.19
N LYS A 181 7.45 -0.68 -12.64
CA LYS A 181 7.28 -1.99 -13.28
C LYS A 181 6.69 -3.02 -12.31
N THR A 182 7.17 -3.04 -11.06
CA THR A 182 6.60 -3.90 -10.01
C THR A 182 5.16 -3.51 -9.71
N GLY A 183 4.88 -2.22 -9.53
CA GLY A 183 3.53 -1.72 -9.30
C GLY A 183 2.56 -1.99 -10.45
N GLN A 184 2.99 -1.90 -11.70
CA GLN A 184 2.16 -2.23 -12.87
C GLN A 184 1.84 -3.73 -12.95
N LYS A 185 2.78 -4.62 -12.57
CA LYS A 185 2.49 -6.06 -12.46
C LYS A 185 1.45 -6.33 -11.37
N ILE A 186 1.58 -5.65 -10.23
CA ILE A 186 0.59 -5.69 -9.15
C ILE A 186 -0.79 -5.22 -9.65
N CYS A 187 -0.86 -4.09 -10.36
CA CYS A 187 -2.11 -3.58 -10.91
C CYS A 187 -2.78 -4.61 -11.83
N LYS A 188 -1.98 -5.28 -12.68
CA LYS A 188 -2.49 -6.35 -13.54
C LYS A 188 -3.06 -7.52 -12.73
N TYR A 189 -2.34 -7.98 -11.70
CA TYR A 189 -2.85 -9.02 -10.81
C TYR A 189 -4.17 -8.61 -10.13
N ILE A 190 -4.26 -7.38 -9.62
CA ILE A 190 -5.48 -6.87 -8.99
C ILE A 190 -6.64 -6.83 -10.00
N GLU A 191 -6.39 -6.36 -11.22
CA GLU A 191 -7.40 -6.37 -12.30
C GLU A 191 -7.86 -7.80 -12.62
N ASP A 192 -6.94 -8.76 -12.72
CA ASP A 192 -7.26 -10.17 -13.01
C ASP A 192 -8.12 -10.83 -11.92
N VAL A 193 -7.97 -10.45 -10.64
CA VAL A 193 -8.72 -11.07 -9.52
C VAL A 193 -9.96 -10.28 -9.09
N THR A 194 -10.10 -9.04 -9.54
CA THR A 194 -11.25 -8.17 -9.18
C THR A 194 -12.19 -7.91 -10.35
N ASP A 195 -11.75 -8.15 -11.59
CA ASP A 195 -12.40 -7.71 -12.84
C ASP A 195 -12.60 -6.19 -12.95
N ILE A 196 -11.89 -5.39 -12.12
CA ILE A 196 -11.96 -3.94 -12.12
C ILE A 196 -10.68 -3.36 -12.75
N PRO A 197 -10.79 -2.46 -13.75
CA PRO A 197 -9.64 -1.76 -14.32
C PRO A 197 -8.77 -1.12 -13.22
N THR A 198 -7.51 -1.51 -13.14
CA THR A 198 -6.61 -1.08 -12.06
C THR A 198 -5.44 -0.27 -12.60
N TYR A 199 -5.24 0.93 -12.07
CA TYR A 199 -4.29 1.91 -12.59
C TYR A 199 -3.12 2.12 -11.63
N TYR A 200 -1.91 2.20 -12.18
CA TYR A 200 -0.74 2.62 -11.43
C TYR A 200 -0.68 4.15 -11.37
N TYR A 201 -0.54 4.70 -10.16
CA TYR A 201 -0.32 6.13 -9.99
C TYR A 201 1.13 6.52 -10.28
N VAL A 202 1.31 7.48 -11.18
CA VAL A 202 2.62 8.07 -11.48
C VAL A 202 2.70 9.47 -10.88
N MET A 203 3.70 9.70 -10.03
CA MET A 203 3.88 10.98 -9.34
C MET A 203 4.25 12.11 -10.32
N ARG A 204 3.73 13.32 -10.07
CA ARG A 204 4.09 14.54 -10.79
C ARG A 204 4.19 15.71 -9.82
N TYR A 205 5.35 15.92 -9.23
CA TYR A 205 5.58 17.08 -8.37
C TYR A 205 6.02 18.30 -9.18
N TRP A 206 7.08 18.18 -9.98
CA TRP A 206 7.59 19.29 -10.80
C TRP A 206 6.93 19.35 -12.17
N GLY A 207 6.31 20.48 -12.50
CA GLY A 207 5.63 20.74 -13.76
C GLY A 207 6.27 21.83 -14.61
N ARG A 208 5.81 21.93 -15.84
CA ARG A 208 6.14 23.04 -16.76
C ARG A 208 5.17 24.20 -16.54
N LYS A 209 5.67 25.44 -16.56
CA LYS A 209 4.83 26.66 -16.50
C LYS A 209 3.89 26.79 -17.70
N LYS A 210 4.21 26.12 -18.81
CA LYS A 210 3.41 26.11 -20.04
C LYS A 210 3.10 24.68 -20.44
N ASN A 211 1.86 24.45 -20.86
CA ASN A 211 1.37 23.18 -21.44
C ASN A 211 1.46 21.95 -20.51
N GLU A 212 1.51 22.13 -19.19
CA GLU A 212 1.51 21.01 -18.24
C GLU A 212 0.18 20.25 -18.25
N ASP A 213 -0.93 20.97 -18.40
CA ASP A 213 -2.29 20.47 -18.62
C ASP A 213 -2.43 19.65 -19.91
N ALA A 214 -1.60 19.95 -20.91
CA ALA A 214 -1.54 19.26 -22.19
C ALA A 214 -0.41 18.21 -22.27
N ARG A 215 0.25 17.86 -21.15
CA ARG A 215 1.35 16.89 -21.15
C ARG A 215 0.89 15.53 -21.67
N LEU A 216 1.78 14.86 -22.39
CA LEU A 216 1.53 13.53 -22.97
C LEU A 216 1.73 12.43 -21.92
N CYS A 217 1.09 11.28 -22.13
CA CYS A 217 1.31 10.09 -21.31
C CYS A 217 2.79 9.71 -21.34
N PRO A 218 3.46 9.59 -20.18
CA PRO A 218 4.89 9.35 -20.14
C PRO A 218 5.31 7.98 -20.68
N ALA A 219 4.38 7.02 -20.76
CA ALA A 219 4.64 5.69 -21.31
C ALA A 219 4.46 5.62 -22.83
N CYS A 220 3.34 6.12 -23.37
CA CYS A 220 2.98 5.92 -24.79
C CYS A 220 2.96 7.20 -25.64
N GLY A 221 3.09 8.38 -25.04
CA GLY A 221 3.08 9.66 -25.74
C GLY A 221 1.71 10.12 -26.25
N GLN A 222 0.62 9.39 -25.94
CA GLN A 222 -0.73 9.81 -26.30
C GLN A 222 -1.24 10.94 -25.39
N LYS A 223 -2.20 11.73 -25.88
CA LYS A 223 -2.98 12.62 -25.02
C LYS A 223 -3.73 11.76 -23.99
N TRP A 224 -3.67 12.18 -22.74
CA TRP A 224 -4.26 11.46 -21.60
C TRP A 224 -4.86 12.40 -20.56
N SER A 225 -4.91 13.71 -20.84
CA SER A 225 -5.74 14.62 -20.06
C SER A 225 -7.21 14.30 -20.33
N ILE A 226 -7.98 14.18 -19.26
CA ILE A 226 -9.42 13.98 -19.30
C ILE A 226 -10.11 15.26 -18.83
N ASP A 227 -11.23 15.60 -19.46
CA ASP A 227 -12.05 16.72 -19.00
C ASP A 227 -12.76 16.28 -17.71
N THR A 228 -12.37 16.86 -16.58
CA THR A 228 -13.00 16.59 -15.29
C THR A 228 -13.80 17.81 -14.84
N ASP A 229 -15.13 17.68 -14.83
CA ASP A 229 -16.03 18.66 -14.19
C ASP A 229 -15.99 18.60 -12.65
N ALA A 230 -15.22 17.66 -12.10
CA ALA A 230 -15.14 17.39 -10.68
C ALA A 230 -14.26 18.40 -9.94
N GLU A 231 -14.58 18.65 -8.66
CA GLU A 231 -13.76 19.46 -7.78
C GLU A 231 -12.30 18.96 -7.80
N VAL A 232 -11.41 19.80 -8.31
CA VAL A 232 -9.98 19.51 -8.60
C VAL A 232 -9.15 19.25 -7.32
N ASN A 233 -9.77 19.38 -6.14
CA ASN A 233 -9.09 19.35 -4.85
C ASN A 233 -9.07 17.98 -4.17
N VAL A 234 -9.64 16.94 -4.78
CA VAL A 234 -9.71 15.60 -4.19
C VAL A 234 -8.74 14.65 -4.87
N PHE A 235 -7.89 13.97 -4.10
CA PHE A 235 -6.74 13.24 -4.62
C PHE A 235 -7.09 12.14 -5.65
N TYR A 236 -8.18 11.41 -5.44
CA TYR A 236 -8.60 10.31 -6.33
C TYR A 236 -9.25 10.79 -7.64
N HIS A 237 -9.41 12.11 -7.82
CA HIS A 237 -9.74 12.70 -9.11
C HIS A 237 -8.46 12.93 -9.92
N PHE A 238 -8.20 12.03 -10.86
CA PHE A 238 -7.01 12.09 -11.70
C PHE A 238 -7.30 12.79 -13.04
N PRO A 239 -6.86 14.06 -13.23
CA PRO A 239 -7.01 14.76 -14.51
C PRO A 239 -6.20 14.14 -15.64
N PHE A 240 -5.28 13.22 -15.32
CA PHE A 240 -4.56 12.42 -16.29
C PHE A 240 -4.86 10.94 -16.10
N LYS A 241 -5.40 10.31 -17.13
CA LYS A 241 -5.75 8.89 -17.16
C LYS A 241 -5.48 8.31 -18.54
N CYS A 242 -4.64 7.29 -18.60
CA CYS A 242 -4.31 6.58 -19.84
C CYS A 242 -4.74 5.12 -19.74
N ASP A 243 -5.89 4.80 -20.32
CA ASP A 243 -6.45 3.44 -20.31
C ASP A 243 -5.54 2.40 -20.97
N PRO A 244 -4.92 2.66 -22.15
CA PRO A 244 -4.02 1.69 -22.77
C PRO A 244 -2.80 1.33 -21.92
N CYS A 245 -2.32 2.26 -21.10
CA CYS A 245 -1.15 2.05 -20.24
C CYS A 245 -1.51 1.70 -18.79
N ARG A 246 -2.80 1.74 -18.42
CA ARG A 246 -3.26 1.64 -17.03
C ARG A 246 -2.51 2.60 -16.09
N LEU A 247 -2.35 3.86 -16.51
CA LEU A 247 -1.69 4.90 -15.70
C LEU A 247 -2.66 6.02 -15.33
N VAL A 248 -2.54 6.51 -14.10
CA VAL A 248 -3.20 7.74 -13.63
C VAL A 248 -2.19 8.69 -13.01
N SER A 249 -2.49 9.99 -13.03
CA SER A 249 -1.63 11.01 -12.42
C SER A 249 -2.41 12.30 -12.12
N HIS A 250 -1.82 13.14 -11.28
CA HIS A 250 -2.37 14.44 -10.90
C HIS A 250 -1.73 15.58 -11.72
N LEU A 251 -2.24 16.80 -11.55
CA LEU A 251 -1.55 18.01 -12.01
C LEU A 251 -0.27 18.22 -11.19
N ALA A 252 0.74 18.85 -11.80
CA ALA A 252 1.94 19.18 -11.06
C ALA A 252 1.67 20.10 -9.87
N VAL A 253 2.39 19.85 -8.78
CA VAL A 253 2.27 20.60 -7.52
C VAL A 253 3.15 21.85 -7.52
N SER A 254 4.34 21.79 -8.12
CA SER A 254 5.32 22.88 -8.15
C SER A 254 5.78 23.23 -9.57
N TYR A 255 5.85 24.52 -9.85
CA TYR A 255 6.28 25.10 -11.14
C TYR A 255 7.54 25.97 -11.01
N GLU A 256 8.16 25.98 -9.82
CA GLU A 256 9.29 26.86 -9.51
C GLU A 256 10.59 26.40 -10.18
N ASP A 257 10.80 25.09 -10.26
CA ASP A 257 11.99 24.48 -10.86
C ASP A 257 11.65 23.51 -12.00
N GLU A 258 11.39 24.08 -13.18
CA GLU A 258 11.06 23.32 -14.40
C GLU A 258 12.20 22.41 -14.89
N ARG A 259 13.42 22.52 -14.34
CA ARG A 259 14.54 21.64 -14.71
C ARG A 259 14.28 20.20 -14.30
N HIS A 260 13.50 19.98 -13.25
CA HIS A 260 13.12 18.65 -12.78
C HIS A 260 11.85 18.10 -13.48
N ALA A 261 11.06 18.96 -14.14
CA ALA A 261 9.89 18.54 -14.90
C ALA A 261 10.23 17.56 -16.04
N VAL A 262 11.48 17.54 -16.51
CA VAL A 262 11.98 16.56 -17.50
C VAL A 262 11.91 15.10 -17.03
N ILE A 263 11.77 14.86 -15.72
CA ILE A 263 11.64 13.53 -15.12
C ILE A 263 10.18 13.13 -15.19
N GLY A 264 9.90 11.94 -15.73
CA GLY A 264 8.52 11.49 -15.94
C GLY A 264 7.81 12.19 -17.09
N GLU A 265 8.53 12.90 -17.97
CA GLU A 265 8.00 13.38 -19.24
C GLU A 265 8.17 12.31 -20.33
N TRP A 266 7.18 12.22 -21.23
CA TRP A 266 7.33 11.42 -22.43
C TRP A 266 8.53 11.89 -23.25
N ARG A 267 9.31 10.94 -23.74
CA ARG A 267 10.38 11.20 -24.69
C ARG A 267 10.20 10.26 -25.88
N PRO A 268 10.21 10.76 -27.12
CA PRO A 268 10.25 9.89 -28.27
C PRO A 268 11.49 9.00 -28.16
N SER A 269 11.32 7.71 -28.46
CA SER A 269 12.45 6.80 -28.63
C SER A 269 13.42 7.43 -29.62
N LYS A 270 14.69 7.59 -29.21
CA LYS A 270 15.73 8.00 -30.15
C LYS A 270 15.88 6.86 -31.16
N ASN A 271 15.42 7.09 -32.39
CA ASN A 271 15.75 6.25 -33.55
C ASN A 271 17.27 6.18 -33.73
#